data_AF-A0A3S0AJP3-F1
#
_entry.id   AF-A0A3S0AJP3-F1
#
_cell.length_a   1.000
_cell.length_b   1.000
_cell.length_c   1.000
_cell.angle_alpha   90.00
_cell.angle_beta   90.00
_cell.angle_gamma   90.00
#
_symmetry.space_group_name_H-M   'P 1'
#
loop_
_entity.id
_entity.type
_entity.pdbx_description
1 polymer ?
#
loop_
_entity_poly.entity_id
_entity_poly.type
_entity_poly.pdbx_seq_one_letter_code
_entity_poly.pdbx_strand_id
1 'polypeptide(L)' 'MTNVVEVQNLTKSYGSVTAVDRVSFSIEANKIYGLLGRNGAGKT' A
#
# COMPACT_ATOMS: atom_id res chain seq x y z
N MET A 1 -15.50 12.57 -6.58
CA MET A 1 -14.62 12.34 -5.41
C MET A 1 -13.20 12.52 -5.89
N THR A 2 -12.35 13.25 -5.17
CA THR A 2 -10.97 13.55 -5.61
C THR A 2 -10.01 12.59 -4.94
N ASN A 3 -9.30 11.78 -5.73
CA ASN A 3 -8.19 10.97 -5.24
C ASN A 3 -7.00 11.90 -4.97
N VAL A 4 -6.44 11.84 -3.77
CA VAL A 4 -5.24 12.59 -3.38
C VAL A 4 -3.97 11.74 -3.48
N VAL A 5 -4.12 10.41 -3.46
CA VAL A 5 -3.04 9.46 -3.74
C VAL A 5 -3.60 8.34 -4.63
N GLU A 6 -2.81 7.94 -5.61
CA GLU A 6 -3.08 6.81 -6.49
C GLU A 6 -1.84 5.92 -6.53
N VAL A 7 -2.00 4.64 -6.20
CA VAL A 7 -0.93 3.64 -6.23
C VAL A 7 -1.34 2.53 -7.18
N GLN A 8 -0.48 2.20 -8.14
CA GLN A 8 -0.75 1.18 -9.14
C GLN A 8 0.40 0.19 -9.21
N ASN A 9 0.07 -1.09 -9.04
CA ASN A 9 0.98 -2.23 -9.14
C ASN A 9 2.30 -2.05 -8.37
N LEU A 10 2.24 -1.48 -7.16
CA LEU A 10 3.43 -1.25 -6.35
C LEU A 10 4.00 -2.58 -5.87
N THR A 11 5.26 -2.83 -6.22
CA THR A 11 6.05 -3.95 -5.68
C THR A 11 7.26 -3.39 -4.95
N LYS A 12 7.54 -3.91 -3.76
CA LYS A 12 8.73 -3.58 -2.97
C LYS A 12 9.40 -4.85 -2.49
N SER A 13 10.69 -4.98 -2.80
CA SER A 13 11.52 -6.10 -2.37
C SER A 13 12.73 -5.62 -1.58
N TYR A 14 13.15 -6.46 -0.64
CA TYR A 14 14.35 -6.35 0.18
C TYR A 14 15.18 -7.61 -0.03
N GLY A 15 16.22 -7.51 -0.87
CA GLY A 15 16.97 -8.69 -1.32
C GLY A 15 16.06 -9.70 -2.01
N SER A 16 16.03 -10.93 -1.50
CA SER A 16 15.19 -12.01 -2.03
C SER A 16 13.74 -12.00 -1.50
N VAL A 17 13.38 -11.08 -0.61
CA VAL A 17 12.05 -11.03 0.00
C VAL A 17 11.22 -9.94 -0.67
N THR A 18 10.10 -10.32 -1.29
CA THR A 18 9.09 -9.37 -1.77
C THR A 18 8.12 -9.05 -0.63
N ALA A 19 8.23 -7.84 -0.08
CA ALA A 19 7.43 -7.39 1.06
C ALA A 19 6.06 -6.83 0.63
N VAL A 20 5.99 -6.23 -0.55
CA VAL A 20 4.75 -5.75 -1.18
C VAL A 20 4.75 -6.27 -2.61
N ASP A 21 3.66 -6.89 -3.06
CA ASP A 21 3.57 -7.45 -4.40
C ASP A 21 2.35 -6.93 -5.16
N ARG A 22 2.60 -6.11 -6.18
CA ARG A 22 1.61 -5.58 -7.13
C ARG A 22 0.36 -4.95 -6.49
N VAL A 23 0.54 -4.28 -5.36
CA VAL A 23 -0.57 -3.65 -4.63
C VAL A 23 -1.04 -2.39 -5.36
N SER A 24 -2.36 -2.24 -5.50
CA SER A 24 -3.00 -1.06 -6.09
C SER A 24 -4.10 -0.55 -5.18
N PHE A 25 -4.12 0.75 -4.91
CA PHE A 25 -5.17 1.41 -4.12
C PHE A 25 -5.17 2.92 -4.36
N SER A 26 -6.28 3.56 -4.00
CA SER A 26 -6.46 5.00 -4.05
C SER A 26 -6.85 5.53 -2.68
N ILE A 27 -6.39 6.74 -2.35
CA ILE A 27 -6.78 7.46 -1.14
C ILE A 27 -7.57 8.69 -1.55
N GLU A 28 -8.78 8.83 -1.01
CA GLU A 28 -9.64 9.98 -1.26
C GLU A 28 -9.39 11.10 -0.25
N ALA A 29 -9.61 12.34 -0.68
CA ALA A 29 -9.56 13.49 0.21
C ALA A 29 -10.53 13.35 1.40
N ASN A 30 -10.13 13.86 2.57
CA ASN A 30 -10.98 13.95 3.78
C ASN A 30 -11.49 12.61 4.32
N LYS A 31 -10.77 11.51 4.09
CA LYS A 31 -11.05 10.19 4.69
C LYS A 31 -9.87 9.67 5.49
N ILE A 32 -10.17 8.87 6.51
CA ILE A 32 -9.16 8.17 7.34
C ILE A 32 -9.07 6.72 6.87
N TYR A 33 -7.83 6.26 6.65
CA TYR A 33 -7.53 4.89 6.24
C TYR A 33 -6.61 4.23 7.28
N GLY A 34 -6.81 2.93 7.51
CA GLY A 34 -5.95 2.11 8.36
C GLY A 34 -5.43 0.91 7.59
N LEU A 35 -4.12 0.64 7.71
CA LEU A 35 -3.50 -0.58 7.18
C LEU A 35 -3.46 -1.64 8.28
N LEU A 36 -4.20 -2.75 8.10
CA LEU A 36 -4.25 -3.86 9.05
C LEU A 36 -3.50 -5.09 8.51
N GLY A 37 -2.80 -5.80 9.40
CA GLY A 37 -2.11 -7.04 9.04
C GLY A 37 -1.02 -7.40 10.05
N ARG A 38 -0.54 -8.66 9.99
CA ARG A 38 0.52 -9.18 10.87
C ARG A 38 1.86 -8.45 10.67
N ASN A 39 2.81 -8.64 11.59
CA ASN A 39 4.18 -8.14 11.43
C ASN A 39 4.82 -8.76 10.17
N GLY A 40 5.56 -7.96 9.41
CA GLY A 40 6.16 -8.37 8.14
C GLY A 40 5.23 -8.30 6.91
N ALA A 41 3.95 -7.92 7.06
CA ALA A 41 3.00 -7.83 5.94
C ALA A 41 3.21 -6.62 4.99
N GLY A 42 4.32 -5.89 5.08
CA GLY A 42 4.61 -4.75 4.19
C GLY A 42 3.82 -3.46 4.48
N LYS A 43 3.39 -3.25 5.74
CA LYS A 43 2.61 -2.06 6.16
C LYS A 43 3.45 -0.82 6.47
N THR A 44 4.76 -0.99 6.66
CA THR A 44 5.75 0.06 6.99
C THR A 44 6.85 -0.02 5.93
#